data_AF-A0A2X3CG17-F1
#
_entry.id   AF-A0A2X3CG17-F1
#
_cell.length_a   1.000
_cell.length_b   1.000
_cell.length_c   1.000
_cell.angle_alpha   90.00
_cell.angle_beta   90.00
_cell.angle_gamma   90.00
#
_symmetry.space_group_name_H-M   'P 1'
#
loop_
_entity.id
_entity.type
_entity.pdbx_description
1 polymer ?
#
loop_
_entity_poly.entity_id
_entity_poly.type
_entity_poly.pdbx_seq_one_letter_code
_entity_poly.pdbx_strand_id
1 'polypeptide(L)'
;MAGARYFAETTRLRPDCAIIGEPTSLQPIRAHKGHMSNAIRIQGQSGHSSDPARGVNAIELMHDAIGRIMQLRDLLKERYHFEAFTVPYPTLNLGAIHGGDASNRICACCELHMDIRPLPGMTLNDLNGLLGEALAPVSERWPGRLTVSELHPPIPGYECPPDHKLVQVVEKLLGAQTDVVNYCTEAPFIQTLCPTLVLGPGSIQSGPSA
;
A
#
# COMPACT_ATOMS: atom_id res chain seq x y z
N MET A 1 -9.15 -0.84 10.03
CA MET A 1 -8.91 0.25 11.01
C MET A 1 -10.03 1.31 11.01
N ALA A 2 -11.31 0.92 11.01
CA ALA A 2 -12.42 1.89 10.94
C ALA A 2 -12.61 2.67 12.26
N GLY A 3 -12.42 2.01 13.41
CA GLY A 3 -12.56 2.64 14.72
C GLY A 3 -11.57 3.77 14.98
N ALA A 4 -10.28 3.58 14.67
CA ALA A 4 -9.26 4.61 14.86
C ALA A 4 -9.49 5.83 13.94
N ARG A 5 -9.93 5.61 12.69
CA ARG A 5 -10.32 6.70 11.79
C ARG A 5 -11.49 7.50 12.36
N TYR A 6 -12.57 6.82 12.71
CA TYR A 6 -13.74 7.45 13.30
C TYR A 6 -13.39 8.20 14.59
N PHE A 7 -12.58 7.61 15.47
CA PHE A 7 -12.11 8.28 16.68
C PHE A 7 -11.31 9.53 16.36
N ALA A 8 -10.33 9.46 15.44
CA ALA A 8 -9.53 10.62 15.04
C ALA A 8 -10.38 11.74 14.44
N GLU A 9 -11.39 11.41 13.63
CA GLU A 9 -12.26 12.37 12.97
C GLU A 9 -13.28 13.03 13.92
N THR A 10 -13.73 12.33 14.96
CA THR A 10 -14.85 12.78 15.80
C THR A 10 -14.45 13.22 17.21
N THR A 11 -13.26 12.84 17.68
CA THR A 11 -12.85 13.09 19.06
C THR A 11 -12.49 14.55 19.32
N ARG A 12 -12.85 15.02 20.51
CA ARG A 12 -12.41 16.31 21.07
C ARG A 12 -11.20 16.17 21.99
N LEU A 13 -10.73 14.95 22.24
CA LEU A 13 -9.57 14.70 23.09
C LEU A 13 -8.29 15.19 22.42
N ARG A 14 -7.37 15.74 23.23
CA ARG A 14 -6.04 16.22 22.80
C ARG A 14 -4.99 15.73 23.82
N PRO A 15 -4.67 14.42 23.81
CA PRO A 15 -3.66 13.88 24.72
C PRO A 15 -2.26 14.37 24.33
N ASP A 16 -1.34 14.43 25.31
CA ASP A 16 0.06 14.82 25.04
C ASP A 16 0.81 13.77 24.20
N CYS A 17 0.41 12.50 24.30
CA CYS A 17 0.92 11.42 23.48
C CYS A 17 -0.05 10.22 23.45
N ALA A 18 0.21 9.28 22.54
CA ALA A 18 -0.48 7.99 22.47
C ALA A 18 0.50 6.83 22.28
N ILE A 19 0.15 5.67 22.83
CA ILE A 19 0.85 4.40 22.59
C ILE A 19 -0.16 3.43 21.99
N ILE A 20 0.11 2.92 20.79
CA ILE A 20 -0.69 1.88 20.13
C ILE A 20 -0.16 0.52 20.58
N GLY A 21 -1.02 -0.28 21.21
CA GLY A 21 -0.67 -1.54 21.85
C GLY A 21 -0.55 -2.75 20.90
N GLU A 22 0.35 -2.70 19.92
CA GLU A 22 0.61 -3.82 19.01
C GLU A 22 1.67 -4.80 19.54
N PRO A 23 1.71 -6.07 19.07
CA PRO A 23 2.67 -7.06 19.55
C PRO A 23 4.10 -6.84 19.03
N THR A 24 4.83 -5.92 19.66
CA THR A 24 6.19 -5.51 19.26
C THR A 24 7.30 -6.16 20.07
N SER A 25 7.02 -7.18 20.88
CA SER A 25 7.94 -7.79 21.85
C SER A 25 8.52 -6.76 22.81
N LEU A 26 7.74 -5.72 23.16
CA LEU A 26 8.18 -4.55 23.92
C LEU A 26 9.30 -3.73 23.25
N GLN A 27 9.57 -3.94 21.96
CA GLN A 27 10.41 -3.05 21.15
C GLN A 27 9.59 -1.81 20.78
N PRO A 28 10.03 -0.58 21.13
CA PRO A 28 9.27 0.61 20.78
C PRO A 28 9.45 0.93 19.28
N ILE A 29 8.34 1.06 18.56
CA ILE A 29 8.34 1.30 17.12
C ILE A 29 7.90 2.73 16.85
N ARG A 30 8.77 3.50 16.19
CA ARG A 30 8.52 4.92 15.87
C ARG A 30 7.99 5.15 14.47
N ALA A 31 8.22 4.23 13.54
CA ALA A 31 7.79 4.39 12.16
C ALA A 31 7.39 3.06 11.53
N HIS A 32 6.49 3.14 10.56
CA HIS A 32 6.11 1.98 9.79
C HIS A 32 5.72 2.34 8.35
N LYS A 33 5.84 1.38 7.43
CA LYS A 33 5.36 1.55 6.06
C LYS A 33 3.83 1.59 6.01
N GLY A 34 3.28 2.25 5.01
CA GLY A 34 1.86 2.19 4.75
C GLY A 34 1.47 0.92 4.01
N HIS A 35 0.19 0.85 3.64
CA HIS A 35 -0.37 -0.24 2.86
C HIS A 35 -1.50 0.27 1.96
N MET A 36 -1.37 0.02 0.67
CA MET A 36 -2.39 0.30 -0.34
C MET A 36 -2.58 -0.95 -1.17
N SER A 37 -3.83 -1.41 -1.32
CA SER A 37 -4.15 -2.58 -2.15
C SER A 37 -5.14 -2.16 -3.23
N ASN A 38 -4.81 -2.46 -4.49
CA ASN A 38 -5.63 -2.09 -5.64
C ASN A 38 -5.96 -3.31 -6.50
N ALA A 39 -7.12 -3.24 -7.15
CA ALA A 39 -7.48 -4.09 -8.27
C ALA A 39 -7.43 -3.27 -9.56
N ILE A 40 -6.63 -3.72 -10.52
CA ILE A 40 -6.69 -3.27 -11.91
C ILE A 40 -7.60 -4.23 -12.66
N ARG A 41 -8.70 -3.72 -13.22
CA ARG A 41 -9.66 -4.52 -13.99
C ARG A 41 -9.70 -4.07 -15.43
N ILE A 42 -9.63 -5.05 -16.32
CA ILE A 42 -9.70 -4.84 -17.75
C ILE A 42 -10.92 -5.52 -18.31
N GLN A 43 -11.71 -4.76 -19.07
CA GLN A 43 -12.84 -5.23 -19.84
C GLN A 43 -12.50 -5.29 -21.33
N GLY A 44 -12.27 -6.50 -21.82
CA GLY A 44 -12.09 -6.82 -23.23
C GLY A 44 -13.42 -7.01 -23.96
N GLN A 45 -13.37 -7.80 -25.03
CA GLN A 45 -14.52 -8.18 -25.83
C GLN A 45 -14.28 -9.59 -26.37
N SER A 46 -15.19 -10.52 -26.05
CA SER A 46 -15.06 -11.91 -26.45
C SER A 46 -15.23 -12.08 -27.97
N GLY A 47 -14.65 -13.16 -28.48
CA GLY A 47 -14.69 -13.55 -29.89
C GLY A 47 -14.00 -14.89 -30.08
N HIS A 48 -14.10 -15.47 -31.27
CA HIS A 48 -13.40 -16.70 -31.60
C HIS A 48 -11.91 -16.38 -31.81
N SER A 49 -11.01 -17.17 -31.22
CA SER A 49 -9.56 -16.84 -31.29
C SER A 49 -8.98 -16.91 -32.71
N SER A 50 -9.65 -17.59 -33.65
CA SER A 50 -9.26 -17.61 -35.07
C SER A 50 -9.63 -16.34 -35.84
N ASP A 51 -10.39 -15.41 -35.25
CA ASP A 51 -10.75 -14.12 -35.85
C ASP A 51 -10.55 -12.99 -34.81
N PRO A 52 -9.27 -12.62 -34.52
CA PRO A 52 -8.94 -11.67 -33.47
C PRO A 52 -9.49 -10.26 -33.73
N ALA A 53 -9.79 -9.90 -34.98
CA ALA A 53 -10.34 -8.59 -35.35
C ALA A 53 -11.75 -8.35 -34.76
N ARG A 54 -12.44 -9.40 -34.28
CA ARG A 54 -13.78 -9.31 -33.71
C ARG A 54 -13.83 -9.19 -32.19
N GLY A 55 -12.67 -9.14 -31.53
CA GLY A 55 -12.58 -9.05 -30.07
C GLY A 55 -11.49 -8.09 -29.60
N VAL A 56 -11.41 -7.95 -28.27
CA VAL A 56 -10.35 -7.22 -27.58
C VAL A 56 -9.88 -8.11 -26.45
N ASN A 57 -8.63 -8.56 -26.52
CA ASN A 57 -8.11 -9.53 -25.57
C ASN A 57 -7.70 -8.85 -24.26
N ALA A 58 -8.45 -9.07 -23.19
CA ALA A 58 -8.18 -8.49 -21.88
C ALA A 58 -6.81 -8.87 -21.31
N ILE A 59 -6.27 -10.05 -21.67
CA ILE A 59 -4.94 -10.48 -21.22
C ILE A 59 -3.83 -9.67 -21.90
N GLU A 60 -3.98 -9.32 -23.17
CA GLU A 60 -3.01 -8.48 -23.89
C GLU A 60 -2.98 -7.05 -23.32
N LEU A 61 -4.16 -6.49 -23.03
CA LEU A 61 -4.26 -5.19 -22.35
C LEU A 61 -3.66 -5.26 -20.93
N MET A 62 -3.85 -6.38 -20.22
CA MET A 62 -3.28 -6.57 -18.88
C MET A 62 -1.76 -6.71 -18.94
N HIS A 63 -1.23 -7.40 -19.95
CA HIS A 63 0.21 -7.46 -20.21
C HIS A 63 0.81 -6.06 -20.36
N ASP A 64 0.17 -5.20 -21.18
CA ASP A 64 0.62 -3.81 -21.36
C ASP A 64 0.56 -3.02 -20.03
N ALA A 65 -0.53 -3.19 -19.26
CA ALA A 65 -0.68 -2.55 -17.94
C ALA A 65 0.40 -3.02 -16.95
N ILE A 66 0.65 -4.33 -16.84
CA ILE A 66 1.71 -4.88 -15.98
C ILE A 66 3.07 -4.30 -16.36
N GLY A 67 3.38 -4.18 -17.66
CA GLY A 67 4.61 -3.55 -18.12
C GLY A 67 4.79 -2.13 -17.56
N ARG A 68 3.72 -1.33 -17.53
CA ARG A 68 3.72 0.01 -16.94
C ARG A 68 3.87 -0.01 -15.41
N ILE A 69 3.19 -0.92 -14.74
CA ILE A 69 3.29 -1.08 -13.28
C ILE A 69 4.70 -1.50 -12.85
N MET A 70 5.36 -2.35 -13.62
CA MET A 70 6.74 -2.75 -13.35
C MET A 70 7.72 -1.58 -13.51
N GLN A 71 7.52 -0.72 -14.51
CA GLN A 71 8.27 0.54 -14.65
C GLN A 71 8.04 1.47 -13.46
N LEU A 72 6.79 1.59 -13.00
CA LEU A 72 6.47 2.38 -11.80
C LEU A 72 7.16 1.83 -10.55
N ARG A 73 7.19 0.50 -10.36
CA ARG A 73 7.91 -0.12 -9.23
C ARG A 73 9.39 0.26 -9.24
N ASP A 74 10.02 0.19 -10.40
CA ASP A 74 11.45 0.49 -10.51
C ASP A 74 11.70 1.99 -10.26
N LEU A 75 10.83 2.87 -10.77
CA LEU A 75 10.85 4.32 -10.46
C LEU A 75 10.67 4.61 -8.97
N LEU A 76 9.73 3.93 -8.30
CA LEU A 76 9.50 4.09 -6.86
C LEU A 76 10.75 3.69 -6.07
N LYS A 77 11.40 2.59 -6.46
CA LYS A 77 12.63 2.11 -5.85
C LYS A 77 13.79 3.10 -6.03
N GLU A 78 13.92 3.73 -7.18
CA GLU A 78 15.00 4.69 -7.45
C GLU A 78 14.77 6.04 -6.75
N ARG A 79 13.54 6.54 -6.77
CA ARG A 79 13.21 7.91 -6.36
C ARG A 79 13.03 8.09 -4.87
N TYR A 80 12.56 7.07 -4.15
CA TYR A 80 12.17 7.19 -2.75
C TYR A 80 13.03 6.28 -1.87
N HIS A 81 13.68 6.88 -0.88
CA HIS A 81 14.52 6.17 0.07
C HIS A 81 14.30 6.68 1.50
N PHE A 82 14.32 5.75 2.44
CA PHE A 82 14.32 6.01 3.86
C PHE A 82 15.17 4.97 4.59
N GLU A 83 16.41 5.39 4.90
CA GLU A 83 17.51 4.56 5.43
C GLU A 83 17.20 3.82 6.73
N ALA A 84 16.20 4.26 7.49
CA ALA A 84 15.81 3.56 8.72
C ALA A 84 15.27 2.15 8.44
N PHE A 85 14.65 1.92 7.28
CA PHE A 85 14.06 0.62 6.94
C PHE A 85 15.09 -0.31 6.28
N THR A 86 15.08 -1.60 6.65
CA THR A 86 15.88 -2.63 5.97
C THR A 86 15.58 -2.73 4.48
N VAL A 87 14.33 -2.50 4.09
CA VAL A 87 13.94 -2.27 2.70
C VAL A 87 13.68 -0.76 2.57
N PRO A 88 14.67 0.05 2.18
CA PRO A 88 14.60 1.50 2.35
C PRO A 88 13.69 2.19 1.33
N TYR A 89 13.03 1.46 0.44
CA TYR A 89 12.18 2.01 -0.62
C TYR A 89 10.73 1.49 -0.53
N PRO A 90 9.76 2.15 -1.20
CA PRO A 90 8.41 1.62 -1.35
C PRO A 90 8.42 0.31 -2.13
N THR A 91 7.70 -0.70 -1.65
CA THR A 91 7.58 -1.98 -2.37
C THR A 91 6.27 -2.03 -3.12
N LEU A 92 6.28 -2.66 -4.31
CA LEU A 92 5.09 -2.99 -5.09
C LEU A 92 5.13 -4.48 -5.40
N ASN A 93 4.03 -5.18 -5.12
CA ASN A 93 3.89 -6.61 -5.40
C ASN A 93 2.61 -6.90 -6.20
N LEU A 94 2.72 -7.85 -7.12
CA LEU A 94 1.62 -8.35 -7.94
C LEU A 94 1.09 -9.63 -7.29
N GLY A 95 0.02 -9.52 -6.51
CA GLY A 95 -0.42 -10.57 -5.59
C GLY A 95 -1.28 -11.66 -6.24
N ALA A 96 -2.13 -11.30 -7.20
CA ALA A 96 -3.00 -12.26 -7.88
C ALA A 96 -3.40 -11.77 -9.27
N ILE A 97 -3.55 -12.70 -10.22
CA ILE A 97 -4.06 -12.39 -11.56
C ILE A 97 -5.09 -13.45 -11.98
N HIS A 98 -6.23 -12.99 -12.50
CA HIS A 98 -7.32 -13.84 -12.93
C HIS A 98 -7.83 -13.38 -14.30
N GLY A 99 -7.91 -14.29 -15.28
CA GLY A 99 -8.45 -13.97 -16.60
C GLY A 99 -8.38 -15.15 -17.55
N GLY A 100 -9.34 -15.20 -18.48
CA GLY A 100 -9.47 -16.26 -19.46
C GLY A 100 -10.12 -17.53 -18.89
N ASP A 101 -10.66 -18.34 -19.78
CA ASP A 101 -11.36 -19.59 -19.43
C ASP A 101 -11.29 -20.67 -20.51
N ALA A 102 -10.90 -20.34 -21.74
CA ALA A 102 -10.66 -21.29 -22.83
C ALA A 102 -9.59 -20.78 -23.79
N SER A 103 -8.74 -21.67 -24.31
CA SER A 103 -7.64 -21.32 -25.23
C SER A 103 -8.13 -20.88 -26.62
N ASN A 104 -9.33 -21.29 -27.02
CA ASN A 104 -9.94 -20.96 -28.31
C ASN A 104 -10.88 -19.75 -28.27
N ARG A 105 -10.84 -18.96 -27.19
CA ARG A 105 -11.70 -17.78 -27.00
C ARG A 105 -10.89 -16.55 -26.61
N ILE A 106 -11.23 -15.41 -27.22
CA ILE A 106 -10.66 -14.12 -26.83
C ILE A 106 -11.15 -13.78 -25.42
N CYS A 107 -10.19 -13.51 -24.53
CA CYS A 107 -10.47 -13.22 -23.13
C CYS A 107 -11.20 -11.88 -22.99
N ALA A 108 -12.38 -11.89 -22.35
CA ALA A 108 -13.21 -10.70 -22.19
C ALA A 108 -12.95 -9.93 -20.89
N CYS A 109 -12.26 -10.52 -19.91
CA CYS A 109 -11.97 -9.88 -18.64
C CYS A 109 -10.66 -10.38 -18.02
N CYS A 110 -9.91 -9.47 -17.42
CA CYS A 110 -8.72 -9.80 -16.64
C CYS A 110 -8.61 -8.85 -15.44
N GLU A 111 -8.32 -9.40 -14.27
CA GLU A 111 -8.20 -8.68 -13.01
C GLU A 111 -6.84 -8.98 -12.37
N LEU A 112 -6.15 -7.94 -11.93
CA LEU A 112 -4.86 -8.00 -11.24
C LEU A 112 -5.01 -7.34 -9.88
N HIS A 113 -4.68 -8.07 -8.81
CA HIS A 113 -4.54 -7.52 -7.46
C HIS A 113 -3.08 -7.19 -7.21
N MET A 114 -2.82 -5.99 -6.68
CA MET A 114 -1.50 -5.53 -6.32
C MET A 114 -1.51 -4.83 -4.96
N ASP A 115 -0.37 -4.87 -4.28
CA ASP A 115 -0.13 -4.08 -3.07
C ASP A 115 1.07 -3.15 -3.23
N ILE A 116 0.98 -1.98 -2.61
CA ILE A 116 2.07 -1.00 -2.49
C ILE A 116 2.26 -0.69 -1.00
N ARG A 117 3.51 -0.72 -0.53
CA ARG A 117 3.90 -0.33 0.84
C ARG A 117 4.64 1.01 0.80
N PRO A 118 3.95 2.17 0.87
CA PRO A 118 4.60 3.47 0.87
C PRO A 118 5.49 3.69 2.08
N LEU A 119 6.49 4.55 1.91
CA LEU A 119 7.26 5.09 3.02
C LEU A 119 6.49 6.21 3.73
N PRO A 120 6.81 6.51 5.00
CA PRO A 120 6.42 7.75 5.66
C PRO A 120 6.70 8.99 4.77
N GLY A 121 5.77 9.94 4.77
CA GLY A 121 5.84 11.15 3.95
C GLY A 121 5.29 11.02 2.52
N MET A 122 5.06 9.80 2.02
CA MET A 122 4.33 9.61 0.76
C MET A 122 2.83 9.71 1.01
N THR A 123 2.16 10.65 0.35
CA THR A 123 0.70 10.74 0.46
C THR A 123 0.02 9.71 -0.45
N LEU A 124 -1.18 9.29 -0.06
CA LEU A 124 -1.98 8.37 -0.86
C LEU A 124 -2.41 9.00 -2.19
N ASN A 125 -2.61 10.32 -2.21
CA ASN A 125 -2.93 11.05 -3.43
C ASN A 125 -1.75 11.03 -4.41
N ASP A 126 -0.52 11.20 -3.93
CA ASP A 126 0.67 11.11 -4.79
C ASP A 126 0.81 9.72 -5.42
N LEU A 127 0.59 8.67 -4.61
CA LEU A 127 0.62 7.29 -5.10
C LEU A 127 -0.47 7.01 -6.15
N ASN A 128 -1.69 7.46 -5.89
CA ASN A 128 -2.79 7.32 -6.85
C ASN A 128 -2.49 8.11 -8.15
N GLY A 129 -1.86 9.28 -8.05
CA GLY A 129 -1.40 10.06 -9.19
C GLY A 129 -0.35 9.30 -10.01
N LEU A 130 0.71 8.79 -9.37
CA LEU A 130 1.76 8.00 -10.02
C LEU A 130 1.20 6.73 -10.70
N LEU A 131 0.24 6.06 -10.07
CA LEU A 131 -0.45 4.92 -10.64
C LEU A 131 -1.28 5.31 -11.87
N GLY A 132 -2.00 6.43 -11.79
CA GLY A 132 -2.76 6.98 -12.90
C GLY A 132 -1.88 7.36 -14.08
N GLU A 133 -0.76 8.05 -13.84
CA GLU A 133 0.24 8.41 -14.85
C GLU A 133 0.84 7.18 -15.53
N ALA A 134 1.20 6.14 -14.75
CA ALA A 134 1.73 4.90 -15.30
C ALA A 134 0.73 4.20 -16.23
N LEU A 135 -0.56 4.21 -15.87
CA LEU A 135 -1.63 3.53 -16.63
C LEU A 135 -2.28 4.41 -17.71
N ALA A 136 -1.97 5.70 -17.78
CA ALA A 136 -2.53 6.62 -18.74
C ALA A 136 -2.34 6.16 -20.21
N PRO A 137 -1.15 5.69 -20.65
CA PRO A 137 -0.98 5.23 -22.02
C PRO A 137 -1.89 4.05 -22.41
N VAL A 138 -2.20 3.16 -21.45
CA VAL A 138 -3.10 2.02 -21.68
C VAL A 138 -4.55 2.50 -21.75
N SER A 139 -4.92 3.42 -20.86
CA SER A 139 -6.26 4.00 -20.77
C SER A 139 -6.61 4.86 -21.99
N GLU A 140 -5.64 5.62 -22.52
CA GLU A 140 -5.78 6.41 -23.75
C GLU A 140 -5.94 5.52 -24.99
N ARG A 141 -5.16 4.43 -25.07
CA ARG A 141 -5.25 3.46 -26.16
C ARG A 141 -6.58 2.68 -26.12
N TRP A 142 -7.11 2.42 -24.93
CA TRP A 142 -8.32 1.63 -24.72
C TRP A 142 -9.34 2.33 -23.80
N PRO A 143 -9.99 3.42 -24.27
CA PRO A 143 -10.90 4.20 -23.44
C PRO A 143 -12.03 3.36 -22.84
N GLY A 144 -12.25 3.50 -21.53
CA GLY A 144 -13.33 2.82 -20.81
C GLY A 144 -13.10 1.33 -20.55
N ARG A 145 -11.94 0.78 -20.89
CA ARG A 145 -11.63 -0.65 -20.70
C ARG A 145 -10.75 -0.96 -19.51
N LEU A 146 -10.11 0.04 -18.90
CA LEU A 146 -9.27 -0.13 -17.71
C LEU A 146 -9.89 0.64 -16.55
N THR A 147 -10.01 -0.01 -15.40
CA THR A 147 -10.41 0.63 -14.14
C THR A 147 -9.45 0.22 -13.02
N VAL A 148 -9.26 1.14 -12.08
CA VAL A 148 -8.48 0.90 -10.86
C VAL A 148 -9.41 1.15 -9.68
N SER A 149 -9.47 0.21 -8.73
CA SER A 149 -10.21 0.39 -7.49
C SER A 149 -9.37 -0.02 -6.30
N GLU A 150 -9.64 0.54 -5.13
CA GLU A 150 -9.09 0.04 -3.87
C GLU A 150 -9.77 -1.30 -3.51
N LEU A 151 -8.99 -2.25 -3.00
CA LEU A 151 -9.51 -3.48 -2.40
C LEU A 151 -9.94 -3.23 -0.95
N HIS A 152 -9.16 -2.41 -0.24
CA HIS A 152 -9.38 -2.03 1.15
C HIS A 152 -8.97 -0.58 1.38
N PRO A 153 -9.53 0.12 2.39
CA PRO A 153 -9.10 1.48 2.71
C PRO A 153 -7.59 1.55 3.02
N PRO A 154 -6.83 2.39 2.31
CA PRO A 154 -5.37 2.43 2.41
C PRO A 154 -4.90 3.04 3.73
N ILE A 155 -3.77 2.57 4.25
CA ILE A 155 -3.14 3.04 5.48
C ILE A 155 -1.87 3.80 5.11
N PRO A 156 -1.74 5.09 5.48
CA PRO A 156 -0.52 5.85 5.22
C PRO A 156 0.71 5.26 5.94
N GLY A 157 1.90 5.52 5.40
CA GLY A 157 3.12 5.39 6.17
C GLY A 157 3.15 6.44 7.28
N TYR A 158 3.83 6.14 8.37
CA TYR A 158 3.83 6.98 9.56
C TYR A 158 5.22 7.01 10.20
N GLU A 159 5.58 8.14 10.80
CA GLU A 159 6.78 8.29 11.62
C GLU A 159 6.57 9.31 12.75
N CYS A 160 6.88 8.93 13.98
CA CYS A 160 7.27 9.87 15.03
C CYS A 160 8.76 10.19 14.89
N PRO A 161 9.14 11.48 14.75
CA PRO A 161 10.54 11.86 14.55
C PRO A 161 11.46 11.30 15.64
N PRO A 162 12.65 10.79 15.30
CA PRO A 162 13.56 10.17 16.26
C PRO A 162 14.03 11.14 17.36
N ASP A 163 14.03 12.44 17.09
CA ASP A 163 14.39 13.50 18.04
C ASP A 163 13.22 13.98 18.89
N HIS A 164 12.00 13.47 18.68
CA HIS A 164 10.82 13.87 19.44
C HIS A 164 10.92 13.47 20.92
N LYS A 165 10.44 14.32 21.82
CA LYS A 165 10.51 14.10 23.29
C LYS A 165 9.90 12.76 23.74
N LEU A 166 8.81 12.33 23.09
CA LEU A 166 8.17 11.03 23.35
C LEU A 166 9.13 9.86 23.12
N VAL A 167 9.89 9.87 22.02
CA VAL A 167 10.88 8.85 21.68
C VAL A 167 11.94 8.81 22.77
N GLN A 168 12.55 9.94 23.10
CA GLN A 168 13.60 10.02 24.13
C GLN A 168 13.14 9.48 25.50
N VAL A 169 11.90 9.79 25.90
CA VAL A 169 11.32 9.32 27.18
C VAL A 169 11.13 7.80 27.14
N VAL A 170 10.55 7.26 26.07
CA VAL A 170 10.29 5.82 25.95
C VAL A 170 11.59 5.03 25.85
N GLU A 171 12.56 5.48 25.06
CA GLU A 171 13.86 4.83 24.95
C GLU A 171 14.59 4.78 26.29
N LYS A 172 14.54 5.89 27.06
CA LYS A 172 15.11 5.94 28.40
C LYS A 172 14.42 5.00 29.39
N LEU A 173 13.09 4.90 29.34
CA LEU A 173 12.32 4.03 30.24
C LEU A 173 12.54 2.55 29.95
N LEU A 174 12.68 2.18 28.68
CA LEU A 174 12.86 0.80 28.24
C LEU A 174 14.34 0.37 28.19
N GLY A 175 15.28 1.33 28.13
CA GLY A 175 16.69 1.04 27.90
C GLY A 175 16.97 0.49 26.50
N ALA A 176 16.10 0.78 25.54
CA ALA A 176 16.16 0.29 24.15
C ALA A 176 15.87 1.42 23.18
N GLN A 177 16.58 1.46 22.05
CA GLN A 177 16.30 2.42 20.97
C GLN A 177 15.01 2.06 20.24
N THR A 178 14.38 3.04 19.63
CA THR A 178 13.23 2.85 18.75
C THR A 178 13.62 2.19 17.43
N ASP A 179 12.69 1.40 16.89
CA ASP A 179 12.85 0.69 15.62
C ASP A 179 11.75 1.08 14.62
N VAL A 180 11.86 0.56 13.39
CA VAL A 180 10.90 0.75 12.30
C VAL A 180 10.49 -0.58 11.68
N VAL A 181 9.26 -0.65 11.16
CA VAL A 181 8.68 -1.93 10.73
C VAL A 181 7.93 -1.86 9.40
N ASN A 182 7.94 -2.95 8.64
CA ASN A 182 7.33 -2.99 7.31
C ASN A 182 5.80 -3.24 7.32
N TYR A 183 5.21 -3.65 8.45
CA TYR A 183 3.75 -3.77 8.61
C TYR A 183 3.12 -2.41 8.93
N CYS A 184 1.80 -2.33 9.02
CA CYS A 184 1.10 -1.07 9.32
C CYS A 184 0.15 -1.20 10.50
N THR A 185 -0.11 -0.09 11.19
CA THR A 185 -0.97 0.01 12.38
C THR A 185 -1.91 1.22 12.25
N GLU A 186 -2.72 1.46 13.28
CA GLU A 186 -3.58 2.63 13.43
C GLU A 186 -2.82 3.94 13.71
N ALA A 187 -1.51 3.88 13.99
CA ALA A 187 -0.69 5.02 14.36
C ALA A 187 -0.83 6.26 13.43
N PRO A 188 -0.93 6.13 12.08
CA PRO A 188 -1.07 7.30 11.22
C PRO A 188 -2.34 8.10 11.50
N PHE A 189 -3.43 7.44 11.92
CA PHE A 189 -4.69 8.12 12.21
C PHE A 189 -4.63 8.83 13.56
N ILE A 190 -4.05 8.18 14.57
CA ILE A 190 -3.91 8.75 15.91
C ILE A 190 -2.86 9.86 15.93
N GLN A 191 -1.82 9.79 15.09
CA GLN A 191 -0.79 10.81 14.97
C GLN A 191 -1.36 12.19 14.60
N THR A 192 -2.49 12.23 13.89
CA THR A 192 -3.17 13.48 13.56
C THR A 192 -3.66 14.25 14.80
N LEU A 193 -3.78 13.57 15.94
CA LEU A 193 -4.22 14.15 17.21
C LEU A 193 -3.05 14.48 18.15
N CYS A 194 -2.02 13.64 18.19
CA CYS A 194 -0.89 13.76 19.10
C CYS A 194 0.32 12.92 18.68
N PRO A 195 1.52 13.19 19.22
CA PRO A 195 2.67 12.32 19.07
C PRO A 195 2.35 10.88 19.50
N THR A 196 2.63 9.92 18.63
CA THR A 196 2.23 8.53 18.81
C THR A 196 3.48 7.64 18.82
N LEU A 197 3.42 6.44 19.40
CA LEU A 197 4.37 5.34 19.19
C LEU A 197 3.59 4.03 19.18
N VAL A 198 4.20 2.96 18.66
CA VAL A 198 3.64 1.62 18.71
C VAL A 198 4.49 0.78 19.68
N LEU A 199 3.86 0.19 20.69
CA LEU A 199 4.55 -0.59 21.73
C LEU A 199 3.55 -1.51 22.44
N GLY A 200 3.86 -2.80 22.50
CA GLY A 200 3.06 -3.75 23.24
C GLY A 200 3.69 -5.13 23.40
N PRO A 201 3.12 -5.98 24.27
CA PRO A 201 3.59 -7.33 24.51
C PRO A 201 3.19 -8.29 23.37
N GLY A 202 3.93 -9.39 23.23
CA GLY A 202 3.71 -10.40 22.18
C GLY A 202 4.55 -10.13 20.92
N SER A 203 4.64 -11.11 20.01
CA SER A 203 5.48 -11.02 18.80
C SER A 203 4.68 -11.24 17.53
N ILE A 204 4.90 -10.38 16.52
CA ILE A 204 4.31 -10.48 15.18
C ILE A 204 4.80 -11.71 14.38
N GLN A 205 5.83 -12.43 14.85
CA GLN A 205 6.32 -13.67 14.20
C GLN A 205 5.27 -14.80 14.06
N SER A 206 4.03 -14.59 14.52
CA SER A 206 2.94 -15.57 14.48
C SER A 206 1.66 -15.10 13.77
N GLY A 207 1.65 -13.92 13.14
CA GLY A 207 0.55 -13.50 12.28
C GLY A 207 0.70 -14.05 10.86
N PRO A 208 -0.38 -14.41 10.15
CA PRO A 208 -0.26 -14.71 8.73
C PRO A 208 0.31 -13.49 8.03
N SER A 209 1.44 -13.68 7.34
CA SER A 209 2.02 -12.70 6.43
C SER A 209 0.90 -12.22 5.50
N ALA A 210 0.41 -11.00 5.73
CA ALA A 210 -0.56 -10.33 4.88
C ALA A 210 0.16 -9.59 3.76
#